data_AF-A0A1K1M6H4-F1
#
_entry.id   AF-A0A1K1M6H4-F1
#
_cell.length_a   1.000
_cell.length_b   1.000
_cell.length_c   1.000
_cell.angle_alpha   90.00
_cell.angle_beta   90.00
_cell.angle_gamma   90.00
#
_symmetry.space_group_name_H-M   'P 1'
#
loop_
_entity.id
_entity.type
_entity.pdbx_description
1 polymer ?
#
loop_
_entity_poly.entity_id
_entity_poly.type
_entity_poly.pdbx_seq_one_letter_code
_entity_poly.pdbx_strand_id
1 'polypeptide(L)'
;MSEVCLNHIEEYWKSRTVASNTLFNEEKYTEALAGYKEALYRAEVLNNHFETCKSSEIPFIQIYMISCNNMAFTYLEMKQQKKAEAILRRSMYYLLHQLRKKAMKDCKIMLQKELQRASVSYLHHIDKANRDTQLVTLLESMRATEGKTN
;
A
#
# COMPACT_ATOMS: atom_id res chain seq x y z
N MET A 1 -7.19 7.94 -23.43
CA MET A 1 -8.12 6.83 -23.15
C MET A 1 -9.49 7.42 -22.86
N SER A 2 -10.58 6.85 -23.36
CA SER A 2 -11.92 7.42 -23.16
C SER A 2 -12.42 7.18 -21.73
N GLU A 3 -13.40 7.98 -21.30
CA GLU A 3 -14.12 7.78 -20.03
C GLU A 3 -14.64 6.35 -19.87
N VAL A 4 -15.31 5.82 -20.91
CA VAL A 4 -15.81 4.45 -20.92
C VAL A 4 -14.69 3.44 -20.63
N CYS A 5 -13.51 3.60 -21.24
CA CYS A 5 -12.38 2.72 -20.99
C CYS A 5 -11.87 2.83 -19.54
N LEU A 6 -11.82 4.03 -18.96
CA LEU A 6 -11.35 4.22 -17.58
C LEU A 6 -12.35 3.67 -16.56
N ASN A 7 -13.66 3.77 -16.82
CA ASN A 7 -14.69 3.12 -16.00
C ASN A 7 -14.52 1.61 -15.99
N HIS A 8 -14.31 0.97 -17.15
CA HIS A 8 -14.03 -0.47 -17.19
C HIS A 8 -12.75 -0.85 -16.43
N ILE A 9 -11.72 0.00 -16.44
CA ILE A 9 -10.51 -0.23 -15.64
C ILE A 9 -10.81 -0.13 -14.15
N GLU A 10 -11.62 0.85 -13.74
CA GLU A 10 -12.05 1.03 -12.35
C GLU A 10 -12.89 -0.15 -11.87
N GLU A 11 -13.86 -0.61 -12.68
CA GLU A 11 -14.69 -1.78 -12.39
C GLU A 11 -13.85 -3.06 -12.28
N TYR A 12 -12.89 -3.24 -13.20
CA TYR A 12 -11.96 -4.35 -13.12
C TYR A 12 -11.09 -4.29 -11.86
N TRP A 13 -10.60 -3.10 -11.50
CA TRP A 13 -9.88 -2.89 -10.24
C TRP A 13 -10.74 -3.26 -9.02
N LYS A 14 -12.02 -2.85 -8.99
CA LYS A 14 -12.97 -3.21 -7.92
C LYS A 14 -13.13 -4.72 -7.82
N SER A 15 -13.43 -5.38 -8.95
CA SER A 15 -13.61 -6.84 -9.01
C SER A 15 -12.38 -7.60 -8.51
N ARG A 16 -11.18 -7.24 -9.00
CA ARG A 16 -9.93 -7.87 -8.55
C ARG A 16 -9.64 -7.62 -7.07
N THR A 17 -9.90 -6.41 -6.58
CA THR A 17 -9.71 -6.07 -5.16
C THR A 17 -10.65 -6.88 -4.27
N VAL A 18 -11.93 -7.00 -4.63
CA VAL A 18 -12.89 -7.82 -3.86
C VAL A 18 -12.48 -9.29 -3.85
N ALA A 19 -12.16 -9.88 -4.99
CA ALA A 19 -11.72 -11.27 -5.06
C ALA A 19 -10.43 -11.51 -4.24
N SER A 20 -9.49 -10.56 -4.28
CA SER A 20 -8.25 -10.63 -3.51
C SER A 20 -8.49 -10.48 -2.01
N ASN A 21 -9.45 -9.65 -1.59
CA ASN A 21 -9.87 -9.54 -0.19
C ASN A 21 -10.45 -10.86 0.34
N THR A 22 -11.25 -11.56 -0.48
CA THR A 22 -11.74 -12.90 -0.12
C THR A 22 -10.57 -13.86 0.11
N LEU A 23 -9.62 -13.93 -0.82
CA LEU A 23 -8.42 -14.76 -0.68
C LEU A 23 -7.58 -14.37 0.56
N PHE A 24 -7.43 -13.08 0.83
CA PHE A 24 -6.72 -12.58 2.00
C PHE A 24 -7.38 -13.05 3.31
N ASN A 25 -8.71 -12.95 3.39
CA ASN A 25 -9.48 -13.39 4.56
C ASN A 25 -9.48 -14.91 4.74
N GLU A 26 -9.26 -15.66 3.66
CA GLU A 26 -9.02 -17.11 3.67
C GLU A 26 -7.55 -17.48 3.96
N GLU A 27 -6.72 -16.50 4.35
CA GLU A 27 -5.27 -16.65 4.61
C GLU A 27 -4.45 -17.13 3.39
N LYS A 28 -5.03 -17.07 2.18
CA LYS A 28 -4.38 -17.36 0.90
C LYS A 28 -3.58 -16.16 0.42
N TYR A 29 -2.58 -15.76 1.21
CA TYR A 29 -1.87 -14.50 1.04
C TYR A 29 -1.09 -14.42 -0.28
N THR A 30 -0.58 -15.54 -0.79
CA THR A 30 0.18 -15.56 -2.05
C THR A 30 -0.74 -15.26 -3.25
N GLU A 31 -1.91 -15.87 -3.28
CA GLU A 31 -2.94 -15.65 -4.30
C GLU A 31 -3.54 -14.24 -4.17
N ALA A 32 -3.86 -13.81 -2.95
CA ALA A 32 -4.31 -12.45 -2.68
C ALA A 32 -3.30 -11.40 -3.17
N LEU A 33 -2.01 -11.61 -2.90
CA LEU A 33 -0.94 -10.72 -3.34
C LEU A 33 -0.85 -10.65 -4.87
N ALA A 34 -1.06 -11.76 -5.58
CA ALA A 34 -1.08 -11.76 -7.04
C ALA A 34 -2.22 -10.90 -7.59
N GLY A 35 -3.42 -11.03 -7.03
CA GLY A 35 -4.56 -10.19 -7.41
C GLY A 35 -4.38 -8.71 -7.05
N TYR A 36 -3.79 -8.40 -5.89
CA TYR A 36 -3.47 -7.02 -5.51
C TYR A 36 -2.40 -6.37 -6.39
N LYS A 37 -1.43 -7.14 -6.91
CA LYS A 37 -0.45 -6.62 -7.89
C LYS A 37 -1.15 -6.19 -9.18
N GLU A 38 -2.09 -6.99 -9.68
CA GLU A 38 -2.88 -6.61 -10.84
C GLU A 38 -3.77 -5.41 -10.56
N ALA A 39 -4.39 -5.33 -9.37
CA ALA A 39 -5.15 -4.17 -8.95
C ALA A 39 -4.25 -2.91 -8.94
N LEU A 40 -3.04 -2.98 -8.38
CA LEU A 40 -2.10 -1.86 -8.41
C LEU A 40 -1.76 -1.42 -9.84
N TYR A 41 -1.53 -2.37 -10.76
CA TYR A 41 -1.28 -2.02 -12.17
C TYR A 41 -2.43 -1.21 -12.79
N ARG A 42 -3.68 -1.58 -12.49
CA ARG A 42 -4.86 -0.82 -12.96
C ARG A 42 -4.94 0.56 -12.31
N ALA A 43 -4.63 0.64 -11.02
CA ALA A 43 -4.54 1.92 -10.33
C ALA A 43 -3.49 2.84 -10.98
N GLU A 44 -2.32 2.32 -11.33
CA GLU A 44 -1.28 3.09 -12.03
C GLU A 44 -1.76 3.63 -13.38
N VAL A 45 -2.50 2.82 -14.16
CA VAL A 45 -3.11 3.27 -15.42
C VAL A 45 -4.09 4.42 -15.19
N LEU A 46 -4.98 4.33 -14.20
CA LEU A 46 -5.91 5.41 -13.85
C LEU A 46 -5.17 6.70 -13.47
N ASN A 47 -4.04 6.57 -12.77
CA ASN A 47 -3.23 7.71 -12.34
C ASN A 47 -2.47 8.39 -13.49
N ASN A 48 -2.18 7.66 -14.56
CA ASN A 48 -1.62 8.22 -15.80
C ASN A 48 -2.67 8.95 -16.65
N HIS A 49 -3.96 8.76 -16.38
CA HIS A 49 -5.08 9.41 -17.05
C HIS A 49 -5.92 10.28 -16.11
N PHE A 50 -5.24 10.91 -15.13
CA PHE A 50 -5.89 11.58 -14.01
C PHE A 50 -6.87 12.70 -14.40
N GLU A 51 -6.64 13.44 -15.49
CA GLU A 51 -7.57 14.50 -15.92
C GLU A 51 -8.94 13.93 -16.32
N THR A 52 -8.95 12.82 -17.07
CA THR A 52 -10.20 12.14 -17.42
C THR A 52 -10.82 11.47 -16.19
N CYS A 53 -10.01 10.91 -15.29
CA CYS A 53 -10.51 10.41 -14.01
C CYS A 53 -11.19 11.51 -13.19
N LYS A 54 -10.65 12.74 -13.18
CA LYS A 54 -11.27 13.89 -12.51
C LYS A 54 -12.63 14.24 -13.12
N SER A 55 -12.73 14.32 -14.44
CA SER A 55 -13.99 14.64 -15.11
C SER A 55 -15.08 13.58 -14.93
N SER A 56 -14.67 12.32 -14.78
CA SER A 56 -15.55 11.16 -14.60
C SER A 56 -15.72 10.76 -13.13
N GLU A 57 -15.27 11.60 -12.19
CA GLU A 57 -15.37 11.38 -10.73
C GLU A 57 -14.74 10.07 -10.24
N ILE A 58 -13.80 9.49 -10.99
CA ILE A 58 -13.07 8.28 -10.60
C ILE A 58 -12.05 8.66 -9.50
N PRO A 59 -12.09 8.03 -8.32
CA PRO A 59 -11.22 8.37 -7.19
C PRO A 59 -9.80 7.77 -7.33
N PHE A 60 -9.11 8.15 -8.40
CA PHE A 60 -7.84 7.53 -8.83
C PHE A 60 -6.72 7.56 -7.79
N ILE A 61 -6.64 8.60 -6.95
CA ILE A 61 -5.66 8.67 -5.84
C ILE A 61 -6.00 7.63 -4.77
N GLN A 62 -7.26 7.56 -4.32
CA GLN A 62 -7.69 6.60 -3.30
C GLN A 62 -7.50 5.16 -3.80
N ILE A 63 -7.85 4.90 -5.06
CA ILE A 63 -7.65 3.59 -5.70
C ILE A 63 -6.18 3.17 -5.64
N TYR A 64 -5.25 4.08 -5.92
CA TYR A 64 -3.81 3.81 -5.78
C TYR A 64 -3.41 3.55 -4.33
N MET A 65 -3.88 4.37 -3.39
CA MET A 65 -3.56 4.22 -1.97
C MET A 65 -4.07 2.91 -1.38
N ILE A 66 -5.30 2.51 -1.70
CA ILE A 66 -5.90 1.23 -1.29
C ILE A 66 -5.06 0.07 -1.84
N SER A 67 -4.68 0.14 -3.12
CA SER A 67 -3.86 -0.90 -3.76
C SER A 67 -2.51 -1.06 -3.07
N CYS A 68 -1.83 0.05 -2.76
CA CYS A 68 -0.57 0.00 -2.01
C CYS A 68 -0.76 -0.58 -0.61
N ASN A 69 -1.80 -0.18 0.12
CA ASN A 69 -2.05 -0.66 1.49
C ASN A 69 -2.34 -2.16 1.51
N ASN A 70 -3.19 -2.65 0.60
CA ASN A 70 -3.50 -4.08 0.49
C ASN A 70 -2.23 -4.91 0.25
N MET A 71 -1.37 -4.46 -0.67
CA MET A 71 -0.08 -5.12 -0.91
C MET A 71 0.83 -5.07 0.32
N ALA A 72 0.95 -3.91 0.96
CA ALA A 72 1.79 -3.76 2.15
C ALA A 72 1.33 -4.66 3.29
N PHE A 73 0.04 -4.70 3.59
CA PHE A 73 -0.52 -5.52 4.66
C PHE A 73 -0.41 -7.01 4.35
N THR A 74 -0.60 -7.42 3.09
CA THR A 74 -0.34 -8.80 2.67
C THR A 74 1.12 -9.19 2.88
N TYR A 75 2.07 -8.31 2.55
CA TYR A 75 3.47 -8.57 2.87
C TYR A 75 3.74 -8.67 4.38
N LEU A 76 3.04 -7.89 5.22
CA LEU A 76 3.17 -8.00 6.67
C LEU A 76 2.65 -9.34 7.19
N GLU A 77 1.50 -9.82 6.70
CA GLU A 77 0.98 -11.14 7.07
C GLU A 77 1.95 -12.26 6.69
N MET A 78 2.56 -12.15 5.50
CA MET A 78 3.61 -13.06 5.04
C MET A 78 4.98 -12.87 5.73
N LYS A 79 5.07 -12.02 6.77
CA LYS A 79 6.31 -11.67 7.50
C LYS A 79 7.42 -11.05 6.64
N GLN A 80 7.07 -10.47 5.49
CA GLN A 80 7.99 -9.82 4.55
C GLN A 80 8.07 -8.30 4.81
N GLN A 81 8.50 -7.91 6.03
CA GLN A 81 8.52 -6.52 6.49
C GLN A 81 9.20 -5.54 5.53
N LYS A 82 10.39 -5.89 5.01
CA LYS A 82 11.13 -5.03 4.06
C LYS A 82 10.31 -4.71 2.80
N LYS A 83 9.51 -5.66 2.31
CA LYS A 83 8.66 -5.43 1.12
C LYS A 83 7.45 -4.57 1.47
N ALA A 84 6.83 -4.79 2.64
CA ALA A 84 5.77 -3.93 3.12
C ALA A 84 6.23 -2.47 3.26
N GLU A 85 7.38 -2.26 3.90
CA GLU A 85 8.00 -0.95 4.06
C GLU A 85 8.26 -0.27 2.70
N ALA A 86 8.81 -1.01 1.74
CA ALA A 86 9.08 -0.49 0.41
C ALA A 86 7.81 0.01 -0.29
N ILE A 87 6.70 -0.72 -0.18
CA ILE A 87 5.40 -0.31 -0.74
C ILE A 87 4.84 0.94 -0.04
N LEU A 88 4.90 1.00 1.29
CA LEU A 88 4.44 2.17 2.05
C LEU A 88 5.26 3.42 1.75
N ARG A 89 6.59 3.29 1.64
CA ARG A 89 7.45 4.40 1.20
C ARG A 89 7.11 4.84 -0.21
N ARG A 90 6.92 3.88 -1.13
CA ARG A 90 6.54 4.17 -2.52
C ARG A 90 5.23 4.96 -2.60
N SER A 91 4.22 4.62 -1.80
CA SER A 91 2.95 5.34 -1.80
C SER A 91 3.08 6.77 -1.26
N MET A 92 3.88 6.98 -0.20
CA MET A 92 4.19 8.32 0.31
C MET A 92 4.97 9.17 -0.71
N TYR A 93 6.00 8.61 -1.36
CA TYR A 93 6.76 9.30 -2.40
C TYR A 93 5.87 9.69 -3.58
N TYR A 94 4.96 8.80 -3.98
CA TYR A 94 3.95 9.10 -4.99
C TYR A 94 3.12 10.32 -4.58
N LEU A 95 2.53 10.35 -3.39
CA LEU A 95 1.71 11.47 -2.91
C LEU A 95 2.49 12.79 -2.84
N LEU A 96 3.73 12.75 -2.33
CA LEU A 96 4.63 13.91 -2.29
C LEU A 96 4.95 14.43 -3.69
N HIS A 97 5.19 13.53 -4.64
CA HIS A 97 5.43 13.90 -6.03
C HIS A 97 4.21 14.58 -6.65
N GLN A 98 3.01 14.05 -6.43
CA GLN A 98 1.77 14.63 -6.95
C GLN A 98 1.47 16.01 -6.34
N LEU A 99 1.74 16.21 -5.04
CA LEU A 99 1.56 17.51 -4.37
C LEU A 99 2.38 18.64 -5.00
N ARG A 100 3.50 18.31 -5.64
CA ARG A 100 4.37 19.29 -6.32
C ARG A 100 3.87 19.66 -7.73
N LYS A 101 2.94 18.88 -8.30
CA LYS A 101 2.44 19.13 -9.66
C LYS A 101 1.38 20.22 -9.67
N LYS A 102 1.55 21.22 -10.54
CA LYS A 102 0.57 22.30 -10.74
C LYS A 102 -0.81 21.77 -11.16
N ALA A 103 -0.85 20.73 -12.00
CA ALA A 103 -2.09 20.09 -12.45
C ALA A 103 -2.92 19.44 -11.31
N MET A 104 -2.28 19.14 -10.18
CA MET A 104 -2.91 18.51 -9.01
C MET A 104 -3.37 19.52 -7.97
N LYS A 105 -3.39 20.82 -8.28
CA LYS A 105 -3.74 21.89 -7.34
C LYS A 105 -5.10 21.68 -6.68
N ASP A 106 -6.10 21.24 -7.45
CA ASP A 106 -7.47 21.01 -6.95
C ASP A 106 -7.54 19.79 -6.02
N CYS A 107 -6.63 18.83 -6.20
CA CYS A 107 -6.53 17.62 -5.37
C CYS A 107 -5.68 17.84 -4.11
N LYS A 108 -5.13 19.04 -3.88
CA LYS A 108 -4.13 19.31 -2.83
C LYS A 108 -4.59 18.88 -1.43
N ILE A 109 -5.82 19.25 -1.03
CA ILE A 109 -6.36 18.91 0.29
C ILE A 109 -6.47 17.39 0.45
N MET A 110 -6.97 16.71 -0.59
CA MET A 110 -7.13 15.26 -0.60
C MET A 110 -5.77 14.54 -0.55
N LEU A 111 -4.80 14.97 -1.36
CA LEU A 111 -3.43 14.47 -1.33
C LEU A 111 -2.76 14.64 0.05
N GLN A 112 -2.96 15.79 0.71
CA GLN A 112 -2.44 16.02 2.06
C GLN A 112 -3.06 15.07 3.08
N LYS A 113 -4.39 14.85 3.02
CA LYS A 113 -5.08 13.89 3.88
C LYS A 113 -4.58 12.46 3.67
N GLU A 114 -4.43 12.03 2.42
CA GLU A 114 -3.90 10.70 2.12
C GLU A 114 -2.43 10.56 2.54
N LEU A 115 -1.62 11.61 2.43
CA LEU A 115 -0.24 11.58 2.89
C LEU A 115 -0.16 11.46 4.42
N GLN A 116 -1.03 12.17 5.14
CA GLN A 116 -1.14 12.04 6.59
C GLN A 116 -1.52 10.61 6.99
N ARG A 117 -2.52 10.01 6.33
CA ARG A 117 -2.93 8.62 6.56
C ARG A 117 -1.78 7.64 6.28
N ALA A 118 -1.13 7.77 5.13
CA ALA A 118 0.01 6.92 4.75
C ALA A 118 1.17 7.04 5.74
N SER A 119 1.45 8.25 6.23
CA SER A 119 2.48 8.49 7.25
C SER A 119 2.16 7.80 8.56
N VAL A 120 0.90 7.87 9.01
CA VAL A 120 0.44 7.18 10.23
C VAL A 120 0.55 5.67 10.06
N SER A 121 0.10 5.11 8.94
CA SER A 121 0.25 3.67 8.66
C SER A 121 1.71 3.24 8.64
N TYR A 122 2.58 4.00 7.98
CA TYR A 122 4.02 3.75 7.95
C TYR A 122 4.61 3.73 9.36
N LEU A 123 4.37 4.78 10.16
CA LEU A 123 4.87 4.85 11.53
C LEU A 123 4.37 3.70 12.38
N HIS A 124 3.07 3.38 12.31
CA HIS A 124 2.48 2.28 13.08
C HIS A 124 3.15 0.93 12.78
N HIS A 125 3.43 0.63 11.52
CA HIS A 125 3.99 -0.67 11.13
C HIS A 125 5.51 -0.75 11.29
N ILE A 126 6.23 0.36 11.10
CA ILE A 126 7.69 0.40 11.24
C ILE A 126 8.12 0.48 12.70
N ASP A 127 7.43 1.25 13.55
CA ASP A 127 7.74 1.26 14.98
C ASP A 127 7.50 -0.11 15.61
N LYS A 128 6.41 -0.80 15.22
CA LYS A 128 6.14 -2.16 15.68
C LYS A 128 7.24 -3.12 15.23
N ALA A 129 7.62 -3.10 13.95
CA ALA A 129 8.68 -3.95 13.42
C ALA A 129 10.04 -3.70 14.09
N ASN A 130 10.39 -2.43 14.36
CA ASN A 130 11.63 -2.06 15.03
C ASN A 130 11.65 -2.54 16.49
N ARG A 131 10.54 -2.40 17.22
CA ARG A 131 10.42 -2.90 18.60
C ARG A 131 10.49 -4.42 18.66
N ASP A 132 9.82 -5.11 17.74
CA ASP A 132 9.86 -6.57 17.66
C ASP A 132 11.29 -7.06 17.36
N THR A 133 12.01 -6.38 16.46
CA THR A 133 13.42 -6.71 16.12
C THR A 133 14.35 -6.49 17.32
N GLN A 134 14.17 -5.40 18.07
CA GLN A 134 14.93 -5.14 19.30
C GLN A 134 14.64 -6.18 20.38
N LEU A 135 13.38 -6.59 20.54
CA LEU A 135 12.98 -7.63 21.49
C LEU A 135 13.61 -8.98 21.13
N VAL A 136 13.59 -9.39 19.86
CA VAL A 136 14.23 -10.63 19.41
C VAL A 136 15.75 -10.59 19.68
N THR A 137 16.40 -9.48 19.33
CA THR A 137 17.84 -9.29 19.59
C THR A 137 18.16 -9.37 21.10
N LEU A 138 17.32 -8.78 21.93
CA LEU A 138 17.44 -8.85 23.39
C LEU A 138 17.30 -10.30 23.88
N LEU A 139 16.27 -11.02 23.43
CA LEU A 139 16.04 -12.41 23.82
C LEU A 139 17.18 -13.35 23.38
N GLU A 140 17.75 -13.13 22.19
CA GLU A 140 18.92 -13.87 21.71
C GLU A 140 20.17 -13.57 22.55
N SER A 141 20.38 -12.30 22.93
CA SER A 141 21.49 -11.91 23.80
C SER A 141 21.39 -12.53 25.19
N MET A 142 20.18 -12.64 25.75
CA MET A 142 19.92 -13.28 27.04
C MET A 142 20.19 -14.79 27.00
N ARG A 143 19.78 -15.48 25.92
CA ARG A 143 20.08 -16.91 25.71
C ARG A 143 21.58 -17.18 25.54
N ALA A 144 22.31 -16.29 24.86
CA ALA A 144 23.75 -16.41 24.67
C ALA A 144 24.55 -16.24 25.97
N THR A 145 24.01 -15.49 26.95
CA THR A 145 24.63 -15.36 28.28
C THR A 145 24.39 -16.56 29.19
N GLU A 146 23.26 -17.27 29.04
CA GLU A 146 22.94 -18.47 29.81
C GLU A 146 23.74 -19.71 29.37
N GLY A 147 24.21 -19.75 28.11
CA GLY A 147 25.03 -20.84 27.57
C GLY A 147 26.53 -20.79 27.90
N LYS A 148 26.99 -19.78 28.66
CA LYS A 148 28.41 -19.59 29.02
C LYS A 148 28.74 -19.90 30.49
N THR A 149 27.77 -20.35 31.27
CA THR A 149 27.98 -20.91 32.60
C THR A 149 28.06 -22.44 32.51
N ASN A 150 29.26 -22.96 32.24
CA ASN A 150 29.73 -24.29 32.61
C ASN A 150 31.25 -24.32 32.58
#